data_AF-A0A653QGS8-F1
#
_entry.id   AF-A0A653QGS8-F1
#
_cell.length_a   1.000
_cell.length_b   1.000
_cell.length_c   1.000
_cell.angle_alpha   90.00
_cell.angle_beta   90.00
_cell.angle_gamma   90.00
#
_symmetry.space_group_name_H-M   'P 1'
#
loop_
_entity.id
_entity.type
_entity.pdbx_description
1 polymer ?
#
loop_
_entity_poly.entity_id
_entity_poly.type
_entity_poly.pdbx_seq_one_letter_code
_entity_poly.pdbx_strand_id
1 'polypeptide(L)'
;MGMMLPNELVWVMEKLGFDWPDIDEDEVAKGATLVRNLGTDLESVIQSVDRKVNGDIGGAMRGQTGPATLSAWNTNRSQNLQKLIDIMPPAAMAMDIGAAAITGLKVKVIVDVTATLVTLVGMLTNPITALGAGPMLLIKKKLLNAAVDIVVEQLMNQLAPMAIEPLAEHLPAVIDAVLDAPMVEASVGDSDEFYADLQALEDAQAELKLHGADIQSITSTFFAEFSALDFGGDD
;
A
#
# COMPACT_ATOMS: atom_id res chain seq x y z
N MET A 1 -13.45 -7.93 8.71
CA MET A 1 -13.94 -9.09 9.49
C MET A 1 -13.83 -10.24 8.53
N GLY A 2 -12.63 -10.79 8.48
CA GLY A 2 -12.23 -11.76 7.49
C GLY A 2 -13.02 -13.06 7.57
N MET A 3 -12.88 -13.85 6.52
CA MET A 3 -13.56 -15.13 6.41
C MET A 3 -13.11 -16.10 7.50
N MET A 4 -14.11 -16.67 8.17
CA MET A 4 -13.95 -17.62 9.27
C MET A 4 -14.23 -19.05 8.82
N LEU A 5 -13.57 -20.01 9.48
CA LEU A 5 -13.81 -21.43 9.25
C LEU A 5 -15.17 -21.86 9.84
N PRO A 6 -16.02 -22.58 9.09
CA PRO A 6 -17.21 -23.20 9.65
C PRO A 6 -16.88 -24.22 10.75
N ASN A 7 -17.64 -24.20 11.86
CA ASN A 7 -17.38 -25.02 13.05
C ASN A 7 -17.26 -26.53 12.77
N GLU A 8 -18.04 -27.05 11.82
CA GLU A 8 -18.00 -28.46 11.40
C GLU A 8 -16.67 -28.88 10.76
N LEU A 9 -15.91 -27.93 10.22
CA LEU A 9 -14.65 -28.19 9.52
C LEU A 9 -13.43 -28.15 10.45
N VAL A 10 -13.57 -27.57 11.65
CA VAL A 10 -12.50 -27.47 12.66
C VAL A 10 -11.91 -28.84 12.95
N TRP A 11 -12.75 -29.84 13.20
CA TRP A 11 -12.31 -31.20 13.48
C TRP A 11 -11.48 -31.80 12.32
N VAL A 12 -11.86 -31.56 11.07
CA VAL A 12 -11.10 -32.10 9.92
C VAL A 12 -9.78 -31.37 9.75
N MET A 13 -9.77 -30.05 9.96
CA MET A 13 -8.55 -29.23 9.94
C MET A 13 -7.56 -29.70 11.01
N GLU A 14 -8.00 -29.98 12.23
CA GLU A 14 -7.18 -30.59 13.28
C GLU A 14 -6.62 -31.95 12.87
N LYS A 15 -7.42 -32.79 12.20
CA LYS A 15 -6.97 -34.10 11.71
C LYS A 15 -5.99 -34.01 10.55
N LEU A 16 -6.11 -32.98 9.70
CA LEU A 16 -5.13 -32.62 8.69
C LEU A 16 -3.88 -31.97 9.32
N GLY A 17 -4.00 -31.45 10.54
CA GLY A 17 -2.98 -30.65 11.21
C GLY A 17 -2.67 -29.40 10.41
N PHE A 18 -3.71 -28.70 9.96
CA PHE A 18 -3.64 -27.43 9.24
C PHE A 18 -4.39 -26.40 10.06
N ASP A 19 -3.74 -25.29 10.38
CA ASP A 19 -4.35 -24.20 11.13
C ASP A 19 -5.06 -23.25 10.17
N TRP A 20 -6.18 -22.68 10.61
CA TRP A 20 -6.87 -21.67 9.80
C TRP A 20 -6.01 -20.40 9.73
N PRO A 21 -5.79 -19.83 8.53
CA PRO A 21 -5.00 -18.61 8.41
C PRO A 21 -5.70 -17.45 9.10
N ASP A 22 -4.96 -16.75 9.97
CA ASP A 22 -5.46 -15.63 10.77
C ASP A 22 -5.48 -14.28 10.01
N ILE A 23 -4.96 -14.26 8.78
CA ILE A 23 -4.90 -13.02 8.01
C ILE A 23 -6.30 -12.51 7.63
N ASP A 24 -6.63 -11.25 7.92
CA ASP A 24 -7.92 -10.61 7.52
C ASP A 24 -7.79 -9.95 6.14
N GLU A 25 -8.37 -10.59 5.13
CA GLU A 25 -8.40 -10.09 3.75
C GLU A 25 -9.14 -8.75 3.59
N ASP A 26 -10.13 -8.45 4.44
CA ASP A 26 -10.87 -7.19 4.39
C ASP A 26 -9.97 -6.04 4.86
N GLU A 27 -9.13 -6.29 5.86
CA GLU A 27 -8.19 -5.31 6.39
C GLU A 27 -7.06 -5.05 5.38
N VAL A 28 -6.62 -6.06 4.64
CA VAL A 28 -5.73 -5.88 3.46
C VAL A 28 -6.39 -4.99 2.40
N ALA A 29 -7.66 -5.22 2.06
CA ALA A 29 -8.39 -4.41 1.09
C ALA A 29 -8.65 -2.96 1.58
N LYS A 30 -8.88 -2.79 2.89
CA LYS A 30 -8.95 -1.44 3.51
C LYS A 30 -7.61 -0.73 3.40
N GLY A 31 -6.51 -1.41 3.70
CA GLY A 31 -5.17 -0.86 3.52
C GLY A 31 -4.89 -0.40 2.08
N ALA A 32 -5.33 -1.18 1.08
CA ALA A 32 -5.24 -0.78 -0.33
C ALA A 32 -5.98 0.55 -0.60
N THR A 33 -7.17 0.70 -0.01
CA THR A 33 -7.96 1.94 -0.11
C THR A 33 -7.25 3.12 0.55
N LEU A 34 -6.68 2.94 1.74
CA LEU A 34 -5.93 3.99 2.43
C LEU A 34 -4.71 4.45 1.63
N VAL A 35 -3.93 3.53 1.06
CA VAL A 35 -2.76 3.86 0.23
C VAL A 35 -3.18 4.65 -1.02
N ARG A 36 -4.29 4.25 -1.66
CA ARG A 36 -4.82 4.96 -2.83
C ARG A 36 -5.31 6.37 -2.50
N ASN A 37 -5.99 6.53 -1.35
CA ASN A 37 -6.45 7.82 -0.87
C ASN A 37 -5.27 8.73 -0.55
N LEU A 38 -4.24 8.21 0.15
CA LEU A 38 -3.01 8.95 0.43
C LEU A 38 -2.36 9.50 -0.86
N GLY A 39 -2.25 8.68 -1.91
CA GLY A 39 -1.74 9.12 -3.21
C GLY A 39 -2.54 10.25 -3.83
N THR A 40 -3.87 10.12 -3.81
CA THR A 40 -4.80 11.11 -4.38
C THR A 40 -4.76 12.43 -3.61
N ASP A 41 -4.75 12.37 -2.28
CA ASP A 41 -4.74 13.53 -1.41
C ASP A 41 -3.42 14.30 -1.51
N LEU A 42 -2.28 13.59 -1.53
CA LEU A 42 -0.97 14.21 -1.75
C LEU A 42 -0.87 14.84 -3.14
N GLU A 43 -1.36 14.18 -4.19
CA GLU A 43 -1.38 14.74 -5.54
C GLU A 43 -2.20 16.04 -5.59
N SER A 44 -3.38 16.05 -4.97
CA SER A 44 -4.25 17.23 -4.90
C SER A 44 -3.56 18.43 -4.24
N VAL A 45 -2.90 18.22 -3.09
CA VAL A 45 -2.17 19.28 -2.39
C VAL A 45 -0.94 19.73 -3.19
N ILE A 46 -0.22 18.80 -3.82
CA ILE A 46 0.92 19.16 -4.67
C ILE A 46 0.48 20.00 -5.88
N GLN A 47 -0.68 19.69 -6.48
CA GLN A 47 -1.25 20.48 -7.57
C GLN A 47 -1.78 21.85 -7.11
N SER A 48 -2.26 22.00 -5.87
CA SER A 48 -2.65 23.31 -5.33
C SER A 48 -1.43 24.18 -5.06
N VAL A 49 -0.40 23.62 -4.41
CA VAL A 49 0.88 24.30 -4.17
C VAL A 49 1.52 24.74 -5.48
N ASP A 50 1.52 23.87 -6.49
CA ASP A 50 2.11 24.21 -7.79
C ASP A 50 1.43 25.38 -8.50
N ARG A 51 0.10 25.42 -8.52
CA ARG A 51 -0.65 26.54 -9.08
C ARG A 51 -0.30 27.85 -8.38
N LYS A 52 -0.10 27.81 -7.06
CA LYS A 52 0.26 28.98 -6.27
C LYS A 52 1.69 29.43 -6.51
N VAL A 53 2.63 28.50 -6.53
CA VAL A 53 4.05 28.79 -6.81
C VAL A 53 4.19 29.35 -8.22
N ASN A 54 3.70 28.65 -9.25
CA ASN A 54 3.85 29.08 -10.64
C ASN A 54 2.97 30.28 -11.03
N GLY A 55 1.86 30.53 -10.32
CA GLY A 55 0.98 31.68 -10.57
C GLY A 55 1.39 32.94 -9.81
N ASP A 56 1.35 32.88 -8.49
CA ASP A 56 1.40 34.08 -7.65
C ASP A 56 2.84 34.46 -7.30
N ILE A 57 3.70 33.49 -6.96
CA ILE A 57 5.11 33.78 -6.65
C ILE A 57 5.90 34.14 -7.91
N GLY A 58 5.65 33.42 -9.02
CA GLY A 58 6.25 33.72 -10.32
C GLY A 58 5.87 35.11 -10.88
N GLY A 59 4.68 35.61 -10.55
CA GLY A 59 4.21 36.94 -10.95
C GLY A 59 4.60 38.08 -9.99
N ALA A 60 4.71 37.79 -8.68
CA ALA A 60 4.97 38.75 -7.62
C ALA A 60 6.45 39.12 -7.43
N MET A 61 7.38 38.27 -7.90
CA MET A 61 8.82 38.51 -7.81
C MET A 61 9.39 38.94 -9.17
N ARG A 62 9.90 40.17 -9.27
CA ARG A 62 10.76 40.63 -10.38
C ARG A 62 12.21 40.71 -9.89
N GLY A 63 13.06 39.82 -10.39
CA GLY A 63 14.47 39.63 -9.98
C GLY A 63 14.86 38.14 -10.00
N GLN A 64 16.16 37.80 -9.96
CA GLN A 64 16.65 36.42 -10.17
C GLN A 64 16.23 35.39 -9.11
N THR A 65 15.82 35.81 -7.91
CA THR A 65 15.47 34.92 -6.79
C THR A 65 14.11 34.22 -6.94
N GLY A 66 13.15 34.86 -7.61
CA GLY A 66 11.83 34.27 -7.90
C GLY A 66 11.91 33.05 -8.83
N PRO A 67 12.56 33.18 -10.00
CA PRO A 67 12.82 32.07 -10.92
C PRO A 67 13.61 30.92 -10.28
N ALA A 68 14.58 31.21 -9.40
CA ALA A 68 15.38 30.19 -8.73
C ALA A 68 14.57 29.36 -7.71
N THR A 69 13.62 29.98 -7.00
CA THR A 69 12.71 29.29 -6.08
C THR A 69 11.68 28.44 -6.86
N LEU A 70 11.18 28.98 -7.98
CA LEU A 70 10.31 28.23 -8.90
C LEU A 70 11.00 26.99 -9.49
N SER A 71 12.25 27.16 -9.93
CA SER A 71 13.07 26.09 -10.50
C SER A 71 13.34 24.98 -9.49
N ALA A 72 13.71 25.35 -8.25
CA ALA A 72 13.89 24.40 -7.16
C ALA A 72 12.61 23.61 -6.84
N TRP A 73 11.46 24.30 -6.73
CA TRP A 73 10.17 23.66 -6.51
C TRP A 73 9.79 22.70 -7.63
N ASN A 74 9.84 23.16 -8.89
CA ASN A 74 9.48 22.35 -10.05
C ASN A 74 10.38 21.12 -10.19
N THR A 75 11.67 21.26 -9.88
CA THR A 75 12.63 20.15 -9.84
C THR A 75 12.28 19.15 -8.74
N ASN A 76 12.10 19.59 -7.51
CA ASN A 76 11.76 18.70 -6.39
C ASN A 76 10.41 17.99 -6.61
N ARG A 77 9.40 18.72 -7.09
CA ARG A 77 8.08 18.18 -7.41
C ARG A 77 8.19 17.09 -8.49
N SER A 78 8.79 17.42 -9.63
CA SER A 78 8.84 16.51 -10.78
C SER A 78 9.78 15.31 -10.55
N GLN A 79 10.84 15.46 -9.77
CA GLN A 79 11.84 14.41 -9.58
C GLN A 79 11.58 13.51 -8.37
N ASN A 80 10.96 14.03 -7.30
CA ASN A 80 10.86 13.33 -6.03
C ASN A 80 9.41 13.10 -5.62
N LEU A 81 8.62 14.17 -5.52
CA LEU A 81 7.22 14.06 -5.06
C LEU A 81 6.35 13.28 -6.05
N GLN A 82 6.54 13.48 -7.35
CA GLN A 82 5.82 12.73 -8.37
C GLN A 82 6.13 11.24 -8.31
N LYS A 83 7.40 10.85 -8.11
CA LYS A 83 7.77 9.44 -7.96
C LYS A 83 7.10 8.80 -6.74
N LEU A 84 6.98 9.53 -5.63
CA LEU A 84 6.25 9.07 -4.45
C LEU A 84 4.77 8.79 -4.76
N ILE A 85 4.14 9.68 -5.52
CA ILE A 85 2.74 9.51 -5.93
C ILE A 85 2.61 8.33 -6.89
N ASP A 86 3.52 8.19 -7.85
CA ASP A 86 3.45 7.18 -8.91
C ASP A 86 3.56 5.73 -8.37
N ILE A 87 4.23 5.53 -7.23
CA ILE A 87 4.36 4.21 -6.59
C ILE A 87 3.14 3.80 -5.76
N MET A 88 2.25 4.72 -5.40
CA MET A 88 1.10 4.40 -4.55
C MET A 88 -0.02 3.62 -5.26
N PRO A 89 -0.46 3.98 -6.49
CA PRO A 89 -1.44 3.18 -7.22
C PRO A 89 -1.04 1.70 -7.43
N PRO A 90 0.20 1.36 -7.87
CA PRO A 90 0.60 -0.04 -8.00
C PRO A 90 0.74 -0.74 -6.65
N ALA A 91 1.15 -0.05 -5.59
CA ALA A 91 1.16 -0.61 -4.23
C ALA A 91 -0.25 -0.96 -3.74
N ALA A 92 -1.22 -0.05 -3.91
CA ALA A 92 -2.62 -0.31 -3.59
C ALA A 92 -3.18 -1.48 -4.42
N MET A 93 -2.86 -1.55 -5.72
CA MET A 93 -3.27 -2.66 -6.58
C MET A 93 -2.69 -4.01 -6.12
N ALA A 94 -1.42 -4.03 -5.69
CA ALA A 94 -0.79 -5.22 -5.15
C ALA A 94 -1.49 -5.72 -3.88
N MET A 95 -1.90 -4.79 -3.00
CA MET A 95 -2.69 -5.12 -1.81
C MET A 95 -4.07 -5.70 -2.18
N ASP A 96 -4.78 -5.12 -3.16
CA ASP A 96 -6.06 -5.66 -3.64
C ASP A 96 -5.92 -7.09 -4.19
N ILE A 97 -4.86 -7.36 -4.96
CA ILE A 97 -4.55 -8.70 -5.48
C ILE A 97 -4.24 -9.66 -4.32
N GLY A 98 -3.46 -9.21 -3.34
CA GLY A 98 -3.16 -9.97 -2.13
C GLY A 98 -4.43 -10.36 -1.37
N ALA A 99 -5.31 -9.39 -1.10
CA ALA A 99 -6.59 -9.62 -0.46
C ALA A 99 -7.43 -10.67 -1.21
N ALA A 100 -7.59 -10.51 -2.53
CA ALA A 100 -8.35 -11.45 -3.35
C ALA A 100 -7.74 -12.87 -3.36
N ALA A 101 -6.41 -12.97 -3.38
CA ALA A 101 -5.71 -14.24 -3.30
C ALA A 101 -5.93 -14.95 -1.95
N ILE A 102 -5.87 -14.20 -0.85
CA ILE A 102 -6.16 -14.70 0.50
C ILE A 102 -7.60 -15.22 0.59
N THR A 103 -8.58 -14.43 0.15
CA THR A 103 -9.98 -14.86 0.10
C THR A 103 -10.14 -16.15 -0.72
N GLY A 104 -9.55 -16.20 -1.91
CA GLY A 104 -9.62 -17.34 -2.80
C GLY A 104 -9.02 -18.61 -2.18
N LEU A 105 -7.89 -18.48 -1.49
CA LEU A 105 -7.27 -19.59 -0.75
C LEU A 105 -8.16 -20.07 0.41
N LYS A 106 -8.71 -19.17 1.22
CA LYS A 106 -9.63 -19.52 2.31
C LYS A 106 -10.87 -20.27 1.80
N VAL A 107 -11.50 -19.79 0.72
CA VAL A 107 -12.63 -20.48 0.08
C VAL A 107 -12.23 -21.87 -0.41
N LYS A 108 -11.07 -21.98 -1.06
CA LYS A 108 -10.55 -23.27 -1.54
C LYS A 108 -10.33 -24.25 -0.40
N VAL A 109 -9.70 -23.82 0.70
CA VAL A 109 -9.49 -24.65 1.90
C VAL A 109 -10.83 -25.15 2.43
N ILE A 110 -11.83 -24.28 2.57
CA ILE A 110 -13.19 -24.68 3.01
C ILE A 110 -13.77 -25.78 2.11
N VAL A 111 -13.70 -25.61 0.79
CA VAL A 111 -14.21 -26.59 -0.18
C VAL A 111 -13.48 -27.93 -0.06
N ASP A 112 -12.15 -27.91 -0.04
CA ASP A 112 -11.32 -29.13 0.03
C ASP A 112 -11.50 -29.89 1.35
N VAL A 113 -11.60 -29.15 2.47
CA VAL A 113 -11.85 -29.71 3.79
C VAL A 113 -13.26 -30.28 3.89
N THR A 114 -14.26 -29.61 3.34
CA THR A 114 -15.65 -30.10 3.28
C THR A 114 -15.75 -31.40 2.48
N ALA A 115 -15.12 -31.45 1.30
CA ALA A 115 -15.08 -32.66 0.49
C ALA A 115 -14.36 -33.81 1.22
N THR A 116 -13.31 -33.48 1.96
CA THR A 116 -12.58 -34.45 2.79
C THR A 116 -13.44 -34.97 3.94
N LEU A 117 -14.22 -34.10 4.61
CA LEU A 117 -15.17 -34.49 5.65
C LEU A 117 -16.18 -35.52 5.13
N VAL A 118 -16.85 -35.22 4.03
CA VAL A 118 -17.86 -36.10 3.41
C VAL A 118 -17.25 -37.46 3.08
N THR A 119 -16.05 -37.46 2.51
CA THR A 119 -15.35 -38.70 2.16
C THR A 119 -14.93 -39.49 3.39
N LEU A 120 -14.42 -38.82 4.43
CA LEU A 120 -14.06 -39.44 5.71
C LEU A 120 -15.27 -40.10 6.38
N VAL A 121 -16.39 -39.39 6.50
CA VAL A 121 -17.63 -39.93 7.06
C VAL A 121 -18.03 -41.19 6.30
N GLY A 122 -18.05 -41.14 4.96
CA GLY A 122 -18.33 -42.31 4.13
C GLY A 122 -17.38 -43.49 4.41
N MET A 123 -16.07 -43.25 4.43
CA MET A 123 -15.09 -44.31 4.70
C MET A 123 -15.21 -44.92 6.09
N LEU A 124 -15.51 -44.11 7.11
CA LEU A 124 -15.61 -44.57 8.50
C LEU A 124 -16.88 -45.40 8.77
N THR A 125 -17.88 -45.35 7.89
CA THR A 125 -19.05 -46.25 7.99
C THR A 125 -18.77 -47.69 7.54
N ASN A 126 -17.62 -47.97 6.91
CA ASN A 126 -17.26 -49.31 6.44
C ASN A 126 -15.83 -49.69 6.90
N PRO A 127 -15.65 -50.82 7.62
CA PRO A 127 -14.36 -51.20 8.21
C PRO A 127 -13.26 -51.45 7.17
N ILE A 128 -13.60 -51.82 5.93
CA ILE A 128 -12.61 -52.03 4.86
C ILE A 128 -12.04 -50.68 4.41
N THR A 129 -12.91 -49.68 4.20
CA THR A 129 -12.50 -48.35 3.75
C THR A 129 -11.90 -47.50 4.87
N ALA A 130 -12.28 -47.76 6.13
CA ALA A 130 -11.77 -47.03 7.30
C ALA A 130 -10.24 -47.11 7.43
N LEU A 131 -9.63 -48.24 7.01
CA LEU A 131 -8.16 -48.40 6.99
C LEU A 131 -7.46 -47.39 6.05
N GLY A 132 -8.17 -46.90 5.02
CA GLY A 132 -7.65 -45.90 4.08
C GLY A 132 -7.76 -44.45 4.55
N ALA A 133 -8.50 -44.18 5.63
CA ALA A 133 -8.79 -42.82 6.08
C ALA A 133 -7.53 -42.04 6.51
N GLY A 134 -6.66 -42.68 7.30
CA GLY A 134 -5.38 -42.08 7.73
C GLY A 134 -4.47 -41.71 6.55
N PRO A 135 -4.15 -42.68 5.66
CA PRO A 135 -3.37 -42.40 4.45
C PRO A 135 -3.97 -41.31 3.56
N MET A 136 -5.30 -41.27 3.39
CA MET A 136 -5.96 -40.21 2.64
C MET A 136 -5.67 -38.83 3.25
N LEU A 137 -5.81 -38.67 4.56
CA LEU A 137 -5.60 -37.38 5.22
C LEU A 137 -4.17 -36.86 5.00
N LEU A 138 -3.17 -37.76 5.07
CA LEU A 138 -1.78 -37.42 4.78
C LEU A 138 -1.58 -36.92 3.34
N ILE A 139 -2.25 -37.56 2.37
CA ILE A 139 -2.22 -37.15 0.96
C ILE A 139 -2.90 -35.78 0.80
N LYS A 140 -4.08 -35.59 1.40
CA LYS A 140 -4.83 -34.32 1.34
C LYS A 140 -4.04 -33.16 1.95
N LYS A 141 -3.39 -33.36 3.09
CA LYS A 141 -2.50 -32.37 3.69
C LYS A 141 -1.38 -31.93 2.72
N LYS A 142 -0.71 -32.90 2.08
CA LYS A 142 0.37 -32.60 1.12
C LYS A 142 -0.15 -31.83 -0.10
N LEU A 143 -1.32 -32.20 -0.61
CA LEU A 143 -1.94 -31.50 -1.74
C LEU A 143 -2.36 -30.07 -1.36
N LEU A 144 -2.89 -29.87 -0.16
CA LEU A 144 -3.27 -28.55 0.32
C LEU A 144 -2.05 -27.64 0.46
N ASN A 145 -0.99 -28.11 1.11
CA ASN A 145 0.26 -27.36 1.26
C ASN A 145 0.85 -27.01 -0.11
N ALA A 146 0.96 -27.98 -1.01
CA ALA A 146 1.48 -27.73 -2.36
C ALA A 146 0.61 -26.71 -3.13
N ALA A 147 -0.71 -26.73 -2.95
CA ALA A 147 -1.59 -25.76 -3.58
C ALA A 147 -1.39 -24.34 -3.02
N VAL A 148 -1.22 -24.20 -1.70
CA VAL A 148 -0.91 -22.91 -1.06
C VAL A 148 0.44 -22.41 -1.55
N ASP A 149 1.48 -23.26 -1.52
CA ASP A 149 2.84 -22.90 -1.96
C ASP A 149 2.85 -22.38 -3.40
N ILE A 150 2.13 -23.06 -4.31
CA ILE A 150 2.01 -22.63 -5.71
C ILE A 150 1.36 -21.24 -5.81
N VAL A 151 0.29 -20.99 -5.06
CA VAL A 151 -0.38 -19.68 -5.08
C VAL A 151 0.51 -18.60 -4.49
N VAL A 152 1.21 -18.88 -3.39
CA VAL A 152 2.16 -17.93 -2.78
C VAL A 152 3.29 -17.60 -3.75
N GLU A 153 3.86 -18.59 -4.43
CA GLU A 153 4.91 -18.37 -5.43
C GLU A 153 4.40 -17.54 -6.62
N GLN A 154 3.20 -17.85 -7.12
CA GLN A 154 2.57 -17.07 -8.19
C GLN A 154 2.30 -15.62 -7.76
N LEU A 155 1.78 -15.45 -6.54
CA LEU A 155 1.52 -14.14 -5.97
C LEU A 155 2.83 -13.36 -5.81
N MET A 156 3.89 -13.97 -5.27
CA MET A 156 5.20 -13.33 -5.16
C MET A 156 5.75 -12.92 -6.54
N ASN A 157 5.68 -13.79 -7.54
CA ASN A 157 6.12 -13.47 -8.90
C ASN A 157 5.31 -12.34 -9.55
N GLN A 158 4.04 -12.17 -9.16
CA GLN A 158 3.18 -11.10 -9.66
C GLN A 158 3.40 -9.78 -8.89
N LEU A 159 3.48 -9.85 -7.56
CA LEU A 159 3.55 -8.68 -6.68
C LEU A 159 4.96 -8.09 -6.63
N ALA A 160 6.01 -8.91 -6.79
CA ALA A 160 7.39 -8.47 -6.73
C ALA A 160 7.68 -7.34 -7.74
N PRO A 161 7.53 -7.53 -9.06
CA PRO A 161 7.78 -6.47 -10.04
C PRO A 161 6.73 -5.36 -10.00
N MET A 162 5.53 -5.64 -9.50
CA MET A 162 4.42 -4.70 -9.50
C MET A 162 4.57 -3.64 -8.41
N ALA A 163 4.94 -4.05 -7.19
CA ALA A 163 4.95 -3.16 -6.03
C ALA A 163 6.21 -3.32 -5.18
N ILE A 164 6.67 -4.53 -4.91
CA ILE A 164 7.79 -4.73 -3.96
C ILE A 164 9.09 -4.12 -4.50
N GLU A 165 9.45 -4.41 -5.75
CA GLU A 165 10.66 -3.90 -6.40
C GLU A 165 10.63 -2.37 -6.57
N PRO A 166 9.57 -1.74 -7.14
CA PRO A 166 9.49 -0.29 -7.22
C PRO A 166 9.56 0.41 -5.87
N LEU A 167 8.90 -0.13 -4.84
CA LEU A 167 8.96 0.42 -3.49
C LEU A 167 10.37 0.29 -2.90
N ALA A 168 11.02 -0.87 -3.05
CA ALA A 168 12.36 -1.09 -2.53
C ALA A 168 13.42 -0.22 -3.23
N GLU A 169 13.28 0.02 -4.54
CA GLU A 169 14.24 0.79 -5.33
C GLU A 169 14.05 2.30 -5.17
N HIS A 170 12.81 2.78 -5.24
CA HIS A 170 12.53 4.21 -5.35
C HIS A 170 12.25 4.88 -4.01
N LEU A 171 11.64 4.17 -3.05
CA LEU A 171 11.21 4.81 -1.80
C LEU A 171 12.38 5.40 -0.99
N PRO A 172 13.52 4.70 -0.80
CA PRO A 172 14.66 5.28 -0.08
C PRO A 172 15.22 6.52 -0.78
N ALA A 173 15.42 6.44 -2.11
CA ALA A 173 15.94 7.55 -2.89
C ALA A 173 15.02 8.77 -2.89
N VAL A 174 13.70 8.55 -2.90
CA VAL A 174 12.71 9.63 -2.81
C VAL A 174 12.72 10.27 -1.42
N ILE A 175 12.81 9.47 -0.36
CA ILE A 175 12.91 10.00 1.02
C ILE A 175 14.16 10.88 1.16
N ASP A 176 15.33 10.36 0.75
CA ASP A 176 16.59 11.11 0.82
C ASP A 176 16.52 12.40 -0.01
N ALA A 177 15.97 12.33 -1.23
CA ALA A 177 15.88 13.48 -2.11
C ALA A 177 14.88 14.55 -1.63
N VAL A 178 13.80 14.16 -0.95
CA VAL A 178 12.86 15.11 -0.31
C VAL A 178 13.51 15.77 0.91
N LEU A 179 14.29 15.03 1.70
CA LEU A 179 14.99 15.56 2.87
C LEU A 179 16.14 16.52 2.48
N ASP A 180 16.84 16.22 1.39
CA ASP A 180 17.96 17.03 0.88
C ASP A 180 17.55 18.14 -0.10
N ALA A 181 16.26 18.24 -0.46
CA ALA A 181 15.78 19.18 -1.45
C ALA A 181 16.10 20.64 -1.07
N PRO A 182 16.87 21.39 -1.88
CA PRO A 182 17.16 22.78 -1.59
C PRO A 182 15.91 23.64 -1.72
N MET A 183 15.63 24.47 -0.72
CA MET A 183 14.50 25.41 -0.72
C MET A 183 14.66 26.56 -1.73
N VAL A 184 15.89 26.80 -2.20
CA VAL A 184 16.27 27.84 -3.18
C VAL A 184 17.47 27.35 -3.98
N GLU A 185 17.42 27.46 -5.31
CA GLU A 185 18.62 27.30 -6.15
C GLU A 185 19.51 28.55 -6.04
N ALA A 186 20.83 28.37 -6.04
CA ALA A 186 21.78 29.47 -5.98
C ALA A 186 21.69 30.33 -7.27
N SER A 187 21.19 31.56 -7.17
CA SER A 187 21.22 32.53 -8.27
C SER A 187 22.57 33.25 -8.30
N VAL A 188 23.37 33.02 -9.35
CA VAL A 188 24.58 33.82 -9.62
C VAL A 188 24.24 34.87 -10.67
N GLY A 189 23.95 36.10 -10.24
CA GLY A 189 23.77 37.23 -11.15
C GLY A 189 23.50 38.56 -10.44
N ASP A 190 23.82 39.63 -11.17
CA ASP A 190 24.04 40.99 -10.69
C ASP A 190 22.82 41.63 -9.99
N SER A 191 23.11 42.53 -9.06
CA SER A 191 22.22 42.99 -7.98
C SER A 191 21.26 44.12 -8.39
N ASP A 192 20.91 44.25 -9.67
CA ASP A 192 20.15 45.40 -10.15
C ASP A 192 18.63 45.18 -10.01
N GLU A 193 18.05 46.02 -9.15
CA GLU A 193 16.63 46.24 -8.85
C GLU A 193 15.77 44.99 -8.61
N PHE A 194 15.88 44.45 -7.38
CA PHE A 194 14.89 43.55 -6.80
C PHE A 194 13.58 44.30 -6.52
N TYR A 195 12.51 43.89 -7.20
CA TYR A 195 11.14 44.30 -6.88
C TYR A 195 10.34 43.09 -6.42
N ALA A 196 9.88 43.12 -5.17
CA ALA A 196 8.99 42.13 -4.61
C ALA A 196 7.67 42.79 -4.20
N ASP A 197 6.56 42.24 -4.69
CA ASP A 197 5.26 42.51 -4.11
C ASP A 197 5.15 41.78 -2.77
N LEU A 198 5.47 42.49 -1.69
CA LEU A 198 5.49 41.95 -0.33
C LEU A 198 4.12 41.42 0.10
N GLN A 199 3.03 42.01 -0.39
CA GLN A 199 1.69 41.58 -0.02
C GLN A 199 1.33 40.26 -0.73
N ALA A 200 1.64 40.15 -2.02
CA ALA A 200 1.47 38.90 -2.74
C ALA A 200 2.36 37.77 -2.18
N LEU A 201 3.56 38.10 -1.70
CA LEU A 201 4.44 37.13 -1.02
C LEU A 201 3.91 36.71 0.36
N GLU A 202 3.33 37.63 1.14
CA GLU A 202 2.72 37.32 2.42
C GLU A 202 1.48 36.42 2.25
N ASP A 203 0.65 36.72 1.25
CA ASP A 203 -0.51 35.89 0.88
C ASP A 203 -0.06 34.50 0.40
N ALA A 204 0.99 34.43 -0.43
CA ALA A 204 1.56 33.15 -0.88
C ALA A 204 2.15 32.34 0.29
N GLN A 205 2.84 33.00 1.22
CA GLN A 205 3.38 32.36 2.41
C GLN A 205 2.26 31.81 3.32
N ALA A 206 1.19 32.58 3.52
CA ALA A 206 0.05 32.15 4.33
C ALA A 206 -0.61 30.90 3.73
N GLU A 207 -0.80 30.85 2.41
CA GLU A 207 -1.38 29.71 1.71
C GLU A 207 -0.46 28.49 1.68
N LEU A 208 0.86 28.68 1.49
CA LEU A 208 1.83 27.59 1.61
C LEU A 208 1.86 26.98 3.02
N LYS A 209 1.69 27.79 4.07
CA LYS A 209 1.56 27.29 5.45
C LYS A 209 0.30 26.44 5.63
N LEU A 210 -0.82 26.84 5.02
CA LEU A 210 -2.06 26.04 5.04
C LEU A 210 -1.83 24.68 4.37
N HIS A 211 -1.21 24.66 3.19
CA HIS A 211 -0.89 23.39 2.51
C HIS A 211 0.11 22.52 3.27
N GLY A 212 1.07 23.11 3.97
CA GLY A 212 1.94 22.37 4.89
C GLY A 212 1.16 21.68 6.02
N ALA A 213 0.15 22.36 6.57
CA ALA A 213 -0.75 21.79 7.56
C ALA A 213 -1.66 20.69 6.96
N ASP A 214 -2.10 20.85 5.70
CA ASP A 214 -2.87 19.83 4.98
C ASP A 214 -2.06 18.55 4.82
N ILE A 215 -0.79 18.63 4.36
CA ILE A 215 0.10 17.47 4.24
C ILE A 215 0.27 16.76 5.58
N GLN A 216 0.53 17.53 6.65
CA GLN A 216 0.66 16.96 8.00
C GLN A 216 -0.63 16.25 8.44
N SER A 217 -1.80 16.84 8.16
CA SER A 217 -3.10 16.24 8.47
C SER A 217 -3.33 14.96 7.69
N ILE A 218 -3.06 14.96 6.38
CA ILE A 218 -3.18 13.80 5.50
C ILE A 218 -2.29 12.65 5.99
N THR A 219 -0.99 12.91 6.21
CA THR A 219 -0.04 11.87 6.65
C THR A 219 -0.35 11.36 8.04
N SER A 220 -0.73 12.22 8.99
CA SER A 220 -1.09 11.79 10.34
C SER A 220 -2.38 10.97 10.39
N THR A 221 -3.37 11.35 9.58
CA THR A 221 -4.63 10.58 9.43
C THR A 221 -4.34 9.22 8.82
N PHE A 222 -3.58 9.17 7.71
CA PHE A 222 -3.16 7.93 7.08
C PHE A 222 -2.43 7.02 8.08
N PHE A 223 -1.44 7.55 8.81
CA PHE A 223 -0.71 6.74 9.78
C PHE A 223 -1.62 6.20 10.89
N ALA A 224 -2.51 7.04 11.43
CA ALA A 224 -3.45 6.62 12.46
C ALA A 224 -4.41 5.54 11.97
N GLU A 225 -4.96 5.68 10.76
CA GLU A 225 -5.88 4.71 10.19
C GLU A 225 -5.18 3.42 9.75
N PHE A 226 -4.01 3.53 9.12
CA PHE A 226 -3.25 2.39 8.63
C PHE A 226 -2.66 1.57 9.77
N SER A 227 -2.16 2.21 10.85
CA SER A 227 -1.66 1.49 12.03
C SER A 227 -2.76 0.86 12.88
N ALA A 228 -4.01 1.28 12.70
CA ALA A 228 -5.16 0.68 13.34
C ALA A 228 -5.72 -0.54 12.56
N LEU A 229 -5.19 -0.82 11.37
CA LEU A 229 -5.53 -2.04 10.63
C LEU A 229 -5.00 -3.27 11.36
N ASP A 230 -5.86 -4.24 11.55
CA ASP A 230 -5.52 -5.54 12.12
C ASP A 230 -5.45 -6.57 10.99
N PHE A 231 -4.26 -6.81 10.46
CA PHE A 231 -4.08 -7.78 9.39
C PHE A 231 -4.16 -9.24 9.89
N GLY A 232 -4.35 -9.49 11.18
CA GLY A 232 -4.23 -10.80 11.84
C GLY A 232 -2.94 -10.91 12.66
N GLY A 233 -3.00 -11.67 13.77
CA GLY A 233 -1.85 -11.95 14.62
C GLY A 233 -1.91 -11.50 16.09
N ASP A 234 -3.09 -11.46 16.72
CA ASP A 234 -3.21 -11.47 18.19
C ASP A 234 -3.71 -12.88 18.59
N ASP A 235 -2.92 -13.81 19.12
CA ASP A 235 -1.93 -13.75 20.23
C ASP A 235 -0.43 -13.85 19.88
#